data_AF-A0A0H5R6U2-F1
#
_entry.id   AF-A0A0H5R6U2-F1
#
_cell.length_a   1.000
_cell.length_b   1.000
_cell.length_c   1.000
_cell.angle_alpha   90.00
_cell.angle_beta   90.00
_cell.angle_gamma   90.00
#
_symmetry.space_group_name_H-M   'P 1'
#
loop_
_entity.id
_entity.type
_entity.pdbx_description
1 polymer ?
#
loop_
_entity_poly.entity_id
_entity_poly.type
_entity_poly.pdbx_seq_one_letter_code
_entity_poly.pdbx_strand_id
1 'polypeptide(L)'
;TKVVRVLKTECIIVSLFVISKGSLDQWCTVHTLAPVPARGQYYMALKIICLPETTNTWRVCLGVVPIGFKINAERRWVGSQKSWAYIAGTGGKCHDSGKSTDYGAEWGTIVLLLCLYVETRCQEKMT
;
A
#
# COMPACT_ATOMS: atom_id res chain seq x y z
N THR A 1 -0.12 11.65 -33.43
CA THR A 1 -1.02 11.97 -32.30
C THR A 1 -1.63 10.68 -31.78
N LYS A 2 -1.15 10.14 -30.64
CA LYS A 2 -1.70 8.89 -30.09
C LYS A 2 -2.80 9.24 -29.08
N VAL A 3 -4.03 8.91 -29.45
CA VAL A 3 -5.23 9.02 -28.62
C VAL A 3 -5.18 7.90 -27.58
N VAL A 4 -5.09 8.24 -26.30
CA VAL A 4 -5.32 7.29 -25.21
C VAL A 4 -6.77 7.43 -24.79
N ARG A 5 -7.61 6.47 -25.19
CA ARG A 5 -8.98 6.33 -24.69
C ARG A 5 -8.92 5.82 -23.26
N VAL A 6 -9.27 6.65 -22.29
CA VAL A 6 -9.54 6.20 -20.92
C VAL A 6 -10.98 5.68 -20.91
N LEU A 7 -11.13 4.35 -20.91
CA LEU A 7 -12.41 3.70 -20.68
C LEU A 7 -12.87 4.06 -19.26
N LYS A 8 -14.07 4.61 -19.13
CA LYS A 8 -14.77 4.78 -17.86
C LYS A 8 -14.90 3.41 -17.19
N THR A 9 -14.13 3.18 -16.14
CA THR A 9 -14.41 2.14 -15.16
C THR A 9 -14.75 2.86 -13.87
N GLU A 10 -15.95 2.62 -13.35
CA GLU A 10 -16.50 3.26 -12.16
C GLU A 10 -15.57 3.07 -10.96
N CYS A 11 -14.78 4.10 -10.66
CA CYS A 11 -13.90 4.09 -9.51
C CYS A 11 -14.73 4.61 -8.33
N ILE A 12 -15.33 3.70 -7.56
CA ILE A 12 -15.97 4.05 -6.29
C ILE A 12 -14.85 4.42 -5.32
N ILE A 13 -14.47 5.69 -5.29
CA ILE A 13 -13.54 6.23 -4.30
C ILE A 13 -14.32 6.41 -2.98
N VAL A 14 -14.41 5.36 -2.19
CA VAL A 14 -14.87 5.47 -0.79
C VAL A 14 -13.77 6.19 -0.02
N SER A 15 -13.98 7.48 0.28
CA SER A 15 -13.04 8.25 1.09
C SER A 15 -13.16 7.82 2.55
N LEU A 16 -12.21 7.00 3.02
CA LEU A 16 -12.09 6.62 4.42
C LEU A 16 -11.12 7.58 5.13
N PHE A 17 -11.58 8.22 6.20
CA PHE A 17 -10.70 9.01 7.07
C PHE A 17 -10.21 8.13 8.22
N VAL A 18 -8.88 7.99 8.34
CA VAL A 18 -8.25 7.24 9.43
C VAL A 18 -7.41 8.22 10.25
N ILE A 19 -7.62 8.23 11.56
CA ILE A 19 -6.84 9.02 12.51
C ILE A 19 -6.09 8.03 13.41
N SER A 20 -4.76 8.04 13.33
CA SER A 20 -3.93 7.33 14.30
C SER A 20 -4.04 8.04 15.65
N LYS A 21 -4.41 7.33 16.71
CA LYS A 21 -4.43 7.85 18.09
C LYS A 21 -3.04 7.82 18.75
N GLY A 22 -1.99 7.51 17.98
CA GLY A 22 -0.67 7.19 18.51
C GLY A 22 -0.63 5.76 19.05
N SER A 23 0.54 5.14 19.01
CA SER A 23 0.70 3.71 19.31
C SER A 23 1.97 3.38 20.10
N LEU A 24 2.53 4.33 20.86
CA LEU A 24 3.80 4.14 21.60
C LEU A 24 4.89 3.50 20.70
N ASP A 25 5.08 4.07 19.50
CA ASP A 25 6.00 3.60 18.45
C ASP A 25 5.72 2.21 17.84
N GLN A 26 4.57 1.59 18.12
CA GLN A 26 4.17 0.38 17.40
C GLN A 26 3.46 0.70 16.08
N TRP A 27 3.64 -0.18 15.10
CA TRP A 27 2.91 -0.11 13.84
C TRP A 27 1.41 -0.33 14.06
N CYS A 28 0.59 0.45 13.37
CA CYS A 28 -0.85 0.23 13.25
C CYS A 28 -1.19 0.06 11.76
N THR A 29 -2.07 -0.88 11.45
CA THR A 29 -2.43 -1.22 10.06
C THR A 29 -3.93 -1.22 9.88
N VAL A 30 -4.37 -0.64 8.76
CA VAL A 30 -5.74 -0.67 8.29
C VAL A 30 -5.71 -1.26 6.88
N HIS A 31 -6.72 -2.06 6.54
CA HIS A 31 -6.88 -2.67 5.22
C HIS A 31 -8.31 -2.54 4.75
N THR A 32 -8.53 -2.74 3.45
CA THR A 32 -9.87 -2.74 2.87
C THR A 32 -10.69 -3.91 3.42
N LEU A 33 -12.00 -3.68 3.64
CA LEU A 33 -12.91 -4.73 4.11
C LEU A 33 -13.08 -5.85 3.07
N ALA A 34 -13.08 -5.48 1.79
CA ALA A 34 -13.18 -6.41 0.69
C ALA A 34 -11.78 -6.71 0.11
N PRO A 35 -11.47 -7.97 -0.21
CA PRO A 35 -10.28 -8.31 -0.95
C PRO A 35 -10.38 -7.77 -2.38
N VAL A 36 -9.25 -7.35 -2.93
CA VAL A 36 -9.16 -6.99 -4.35
C VAL A 36 -9.25 -8.28 -5.18
N PRO A 37 -10.08 -8.34 -6.25
CA PRO A 37 -10.14 -9.52 -7.09
C PRO A 37 -8.79 -9.86 -7.73
N ALA A 38 -8.56 -11.15 -7.99
CA ALA A 38 -7.27 -11.66 -8.45
C ALA A 38 -6.88 -11.21 -9.88
N ARG A 39 -7.74 -10.48 -10.59
CA ARG A 39 -7.47 -10.00 -11.95
C ARG A 39 -7.99 -8.58 -12.09
N GLY A 40 -7.21 -7.74 -12.77
CA GLY A 40 -7.63 -6.39 -13.16
C GLY A 40 -6.63 -5.31 -12.75
N GLN A 41 -6.96 -4.07 -13.12
CA GLN A 41 -6.24 -2.88 -12.70
C GLN A 41 -7.08 -2.14 -11.67
N TYR A 42 -6.49 -1.85 -10.53
CA TYR A 42 -7.16 -1.20 -9.41
C TYR A 42 -6.37 0.01 -8.98
N TYR A 43 -7.06 1.07 -8.59
CA TYR A 43 -6.45 2.32 -8.17
C TYR A 43 -6.89 2.64 -6.76
N MET A 44 -5.94 3.02 -5.91
CA MET A 44 -6.19 3.51 -4.57
C MET A 44 -5.47 4.84 -4.41
N ALA A 45 -6.18 5.87 -3.93
CA ALA A 45 -5.56 7.12 -3.56
C ALA A 45 -5.51 7.24 -2.04
N LEU A 46 -4.36 7.64 -1.49
CA LEU A 46 -4.19 7.99 -0.09
C LEU A 46 -3.80 9.47 0.00
N LYS A 47 -4.52 10.24 0.83
CA LYS A 47 -4.13 11.60 1.18
C LYS A 47 -3.70 11.64 2.64
N ILE A 48 -2.45 12.02 2.89
CA ILE A 48 -1.96 12.28 4.24
C ILE A 48 -2.34 13.72 4.61
N ILE A 49 -3.22 13.88 5.60
CA ILE A 49 -3.72 15.20 6.03
C ILE A 49 -2.76 15.85 7.02
N CYS A 50 -2.22 15.05 7.93
CA CYS A 50 -1.27 15.48 8.94
C CYS A 50 -0.27 14.34 9.17
N LEU A 51 1.02 14.68 9.21
CA LEU A 51 2.10 13.74 9.50
C LEU A 51 3.02 14.37 10.56
N PRO A 52 2.83 14.03 11.84
CA PRO A 52 3.68 14.54 12.90
C PRO A 52 5.16 14.17 12.68
N GLU A 53 6.06 15.01 13.19
CA GLU A 53 7.48 14.66 13.20
C GLU A 53 7.75 13.46 14.11
N THR A 54 8.58 12.55 13.62
CA THR A 54 9.00 11.34 14.31
C THR A 54 10.43 11.02 13.92
N THR A 55 11.17 10.36 14.81
CA THR A 55 12.52 9.83 14.56
C THR A 55 12.51 8.63 13.62
N ASN A 56 11.35 8.00 13.39
CA ASN A 56 11.21 6.90 12.45
C ASN A 56 11.15 7.42 11.00
N THR A 57 12.02 6.91 10.14
CA THR A 57 12.05 7.26 8.71
C THR A 57 10.92 6.60 7.93
N TRP A 58 10.43 5.45 8.40
CA TRP A 58 9.27 4.77 7.82
C TRP A 58 8.03 5.31 8.50
N ARG A 59 7.42 6.34 7.91
CA ARG A 59 6.30 7.05 8.55
C ARG A 59 4.95 6.43 8.22
N VAL A 60 4.73 6.08 6.96
CA VAL A 60 3.51 5.41 6.49
C VAL A 60 3.87 4.36 5.46
N CYS A 61 3.42 3.11 5.65
CA CYS A 61 3.57 2.06 4.66
C CYS A 61 2.25 1.85 3.92
N LEU A 62 2.24 2.03 2.61
CA LEU A 62 1.08 1.77 1.76
C LEU A 62 1.39 0.64 0.79
N GLY A 63 0.46 -0.29 0.62
CA GLY A 63 0.59 -1.30 -0.42
C GLY A 63 -0.45 -2.38 -0.30
N VAL A 64 -0.07 -3.60 -0.68
CA VAL A 64 -0.97 -4.74 -0.78
C VAL A 64 -0.55 -5.87 0.13
N VAL A 65 -1.53 -6.42 0.82
CA VAL A 65 -1.36 -7.52 1.76
C VAL A 65 -2.07 -8.78 1.27
N PRO A 66 -1.53 -9.99 1.53
CA PRO A 66 -2.23 -11.23 1.25
C PRO A 66 -3.42 -11.41 2.20
N ILE A 67 -4.39 -12.25 1.83
CA ILE A 67 -5.58 -12.57 2.65
C ILE A 67 -5.18 -13.07 4.06
N GLY A 68 -4.05 -13.77 4.16
CA GLY A 68 -3.53 -14.29 5.44
C GLY A 68 -2.80 -13.26 6.32
N PHE A 69 -2.75 -11.98 5.94
CA PHE A 69 -2.06 -10.95 6.71
C PHE A 69 -2.73 -10.71 8.05
N LYS A 70 -1.94 -10.75 9.14
CA LYS A 70 -2.45 -10.58 10.50
C LYS A 70 -2.10 -9.18 11.01
N ILE A 71 -3.13 -8.37 11.25
CA ILE A 71 -2.99 -7.00 11.80
C ILE A 71 -2.46 -6.97 13.23
N ASN A 72 -2.61 -8.06 14.00
CA ASN A 72 -2.17 -8.17 15.39
C ASN A 72 -0.88 -9.00 15.56
N ALA A 73 -0.16 -9.27 14.47
CA ALA A 73 1.12 -9.95 14.55
C ALA A 73 2.22 -9.05 15.12
N GLU A 74 3.36 -9.65 15.47
CA GLU A 74 4.58 -8.92 15.84
C GLU A 74 5.05 -8.03 14.67
N ARG A 75 5.14 -8.61 13.47
CA ARG A 75 5.50 -7.90 12.23
C ARG A 75 4.27 -7.31 11.54
N ARG A 76 3.56 -6.39 12.17
CA ARG A 76 2.25 -5.90 11.65
C ARG A 76 2.29 -4.76 10.62
N TRP A 77 3.45 -4.31 10.15
CA TRP A 77 3.54 -3.28 9.10
C TRP A 77 3.22 -3.84 7.71
N VAL A 78 2.68 -3.00 6.82
CA VAL A 78 2.57 -3.33 5.39
C VAL A 78 3.98 -3.37 4.79
N GLY A 79 4.31 -4.42 4.05
CA GLY A 79 5.67 -4.76 3.61
C GLY A 79 6.30 -5.95 4.35
N SER A 80 5.62 -6.51 5.35
CA SER A 80 5.97 -7.77 6.04
C SER A 80 5.02 -8.92 5.65
N GLN A 81 5.18 -10.14 6.16
CA GLN A 81 4.16 -11.21 6.04
C GLN A 81 3.74 -11.45 4.57
N LYS A 82 4.72 -11.49 3.64
CA LYS A 82 4.49 -11.62 2.18
C LYS A 82 3.67 -10.49 1.54
N SER A 83 3.62 -9.33 2.18
CA SER A 83 3.01 -8.11 1.63
C SER A 83 4.05 -7.19 0.99
N TRP A 84 3.57 -6.33 0.08
CA TRP A 84 4.37 -5.30 -0.58
C TRP A 84 3.99 -3.94 -0.05
N ALA A 85 4.98 -3.08 0.20
CA ALA A 85 4.74 -1.70 0.55
C ALA A 85 5.64 -0.72 -0.19
N TYR A 86 5.11 0.48 -0.34
CA TYR A 86 5.78 1.71 -0.63
C TYR A 86 5.77 2.58 0.63
N ILE A 87 6.90 3.20 0.95
CA ILE A 87 7.14 3.85 2.23
C ILE A 87 7.12 5.36 2.06
N ALA A 88 6.19 6.02 2.75
CA ALA A 88 6.15 7.46 2.95
C ALA A 88 7.24 7.92 3.89
N GLY A 89 7.86 9.04 3.55
CA GLY A 89 9.11 9.53 4.14
C GLY A 89 10.32 9.24 3.27
N THR A 90 10.53 7.99 2.83
CA THR A 90 11.76 7.59 2.11
C THR A 90 11.57 7.33 0.62
N GLY A 91 10.33 7.10 0.14
CA GLY A 91 10.09 6.68 -1.23
C GLY A 91 10.58 5.25 -1.55
N GLY A 92 11.01 4.51 -0.53
CA GLY A 92 11.46 3.14 -0.68
C GLY A 92 10.32 2.16 -0.87
N LYS A 93 10.66 0.94 -1.31
CA LYS A 93 9.77 -0.22 -1.30
C LYS A 93 10.29 -1.31 -0.36
N CYS A 94 9.39 -2.16 0.12
CA CYS A 94 9.76 -3.38 0.84
C CYS A 94 8.79 -4.53 0.54
N HIS A 95 9.31 -5.76 0.60
CA HIS A 95 8.56 -7.00 0.45
C HIS A 95 9.08 -8.03 1.45
N ASP A 96 8.18 -8.48 2.32
CA ASP A 96 8.45 -9.37 3.45
C ASP A 96 9.74 -9.07 4.26
N SER A 97 10.09 -7.80 4.40
CA SER A 97 11.39 -7.38 4.94
C SER A 97 11.26 -6.26 5.98
N GLY A 98 12.23 -6.20 6.89
CA GLY A 98 12.47 -5.05 7.77
C GLY A 98 13.41 -4.00 7.17
N LYS A 99 13.80 -4.17 5.90
CA LYS A 99 14.69 -3.27 5.16
C LYS A 99 13.96 -2.70 3.94
N SER A 100 14.31 -1.49 3.56
CA SER A 100 13.78 -0.78 2.39
C SER A 100 14.80 -0.84 1.27
N THR A 101 14.30 -0.79 0.04
CA THR A 101 15.10 -0.60 -1.16
C THR A 101 14.62 0.66 -1.87
N ASP A 102 15.54 1.44 -2.40
CA ASP A 102 15.22 2.64 -3.17
C ASP A 102 14.33 2.29 -4.36
N TYR A 103 13.32 3.13 -4.61
CA TYR A 103 12.32 2.84 -5.63
C TYR A 103 11.71 4.07 -6.27
N GLY A 104 11.21 5.00 -5.46
CA GLY A 104 10.56 6.22 -5.92
C GLY A 104 10.98 7.43 -5.11
N ALA A 105 10.25 8.53 -5.29
CA ALA A 105 10.51 9.78 -4.59
C ALA A 105 10.02 9.75 -3.15
N GLU A 106 10.66 10.52 -2.27
CA GLU A 106 10.15 10.78 -0.94
C GLU A 106 8.81 11.52 -1.01
N TRP A 107 7.88 11.18 -0.10
CA TRP A 107 6.59 11.86 -0.01
C TRP A 107 6.16 12.00 1.46
N GLY A 108 5.78 13.23 1.85
CA GLY A 108 5.44 13.58 3.23
C GLY A 108 4.09 14.30 3.41
N THR A 109 3.52 14.91 2.36
CA THR A 109 2.35 15.80 2.52
C THR A 109 1.42 15.87 1.30
N ILE A 110 1.57 14.98 0.32
CA ILE A 110 0.83 15.01 -0.96
C ILE A 110 -0.04 13.75 -1.11
N VAL A 111 -1.07 13.84 -1.95
CA VAL A 111 -1.89 12.70 -2.39
C VAL A 111 -0.99 11.69 -3.13
N LEU A 112 -0.94 10.45 -2.64
CA LEU A 112 -0.33 9.35 -3.36
C LEU A 112 -1.42 8.52 -4.05
N LEU A 113 -1.23 8.30 -5.36
CA LEU A 113 -2.01 7.35 -6.13
C LEU A 113 -1.22 6.05 -6.25
N LEU A 114 -1.69 4.99 -5.61
CA LEU A 114 -1.22 3.63 -5.81
C LEU A 114 -2.00 3.00 -6.97
N CYS A 115 -1.29 2.62 -8.03
CA CYS A 115 -1.82 1.76 -9.08
C CYS A 115 -1.44 0.31 -8.76
N LEU A 116 -2.43 -0.54 -8.56
CA LEU A 116 -2.25 -1.97 -8.40
C LEU A 116 -2.65 -2.67 -9.70
N TYR A 117 -1.66 -3.26 -10.37
CA TYR A 117 -1.88 -4.18 -11.48
C TYR A 117 -1.85 -5.61 -10.95
N VAL A 118 -2.99 -6.30 -10.96
CA VAL A 118 -3.05 -7.73 -10.59
C VAL A 118 -3.24 -8.55 -11.86
N GLU A 119 -2.17 -9.23 -12.26
CA GLU A 119 -2.21 -10.24 -13.30
C GLU A 119 -1.87 -11.58 -12.65
N THR A 120 -2.89 -12.44 -12.47
CA THR A 120 -2.60 -13.86 -12.24
C THR A 120 -1.96 -14.39 -13.52
N ARG A 121 -0.64 -14.54 -13.55
CA ARG A 121 -0.10 -15.62 -14.36
C ARG A 121 -0.64 -16.90 -13.74
N CYS A 122 -1.56 -17.57 -14.42
CA CYS A 122 -1.72 -19.00 -14.23
C CYS A 122 -0.32 -19.58 -14.36
N GLN A 123 0.30 -20.02 -13.27
CA GLN A 123 1.33 -21.04 -13.41
C GLN A 123 0.59 -22.32 -13.78
N GLU A 124 0.37 -22.50 -15.08
CA GLU A 124 0.10 -23.81 -15.62
C GLU A 124 1.34 -24.68 -15.40
N LYS A 125 1.16 -25.69 -14.56
CA LYS A 125 1.85 -27.00 -14.53
C LYS A 125 3.37 -27.00 -14.37
N MET A 126 3.82 -27.62 -13.28
CA MET A 126 4.79 -28.71 -13.38
C MET A 126 4.26 -29.89 -12.58
N THR A 127 3.83 -30.91 -13.34
CA THR A 127 3.79 -32.33 -12.97
C THR A 127 5.09 -32.79 -12.35
#